data_AF-A0A7W1IC59-F1
#
_entry.id   AF-A0A7W1IC59-F1
#
_cell.length_a   1.000
_cell.length_b   1.000
_cell.length_c   1.000
_cell.angle_alpha   90.00
_cell.angle_beta   90.00
_cell.angle_gamma   90.00
#
_symmetry.space_group_name_H-M   'P 1'
#
loop_
_entity.id
_entity.type
_entity.pdbx_description
1 polymer ?
#
loop_
_entity_poly.entity_id
_entity_poly.type
_entity_poly.pdbx_seq_one_letter_code
_entity_poly.pdbx_strand_id
1 'polypeptide(L)'
;AGRVLPHVRDILERLAHEPHACSLLLTGNTRRGAAAKLRHYGLDGFFADGGFSDGAGDRIAIARAALARATAAGCARAPEETYVVGDTPHDIRCGQAIGARTIAVATGVHSIADLAAERPWRVVSELPAPDDFLALLAGRETVATQAVADV
;
A
#
# COMPACT_ATOMS: atom_id res chain seq x y z
N ALA A 1 -2.65 -22.19 -1.18
CA ALA A 1 -2.21 -21.48 0.04
C ALA A 1 -1.69 -20.10 -0.36
N GLY A 2 -1.85 -19.09 0.51
CA GLY A 2 -1.22 -17.79 0.29
C GLY A 2 0.17 -17.71 0.91
N ARG A 3 0.87 -16.59 0.70
CA ARG A 3 2.16 -16.27 1.31
C ARG A 3 2.28 -14.76 1.53
N VAL A 4 3.20 -14.36 2.40
CA VAL A 4 3.65 -12.98 2.49
C VAL A 4 4.61 -12.73 1.33
N LEU A 5 4.41 -11.62 0.60
CA LEU A 5 5.31 -11.24 -0.49
C LEU A 5 6.67 -10.76 0.06
N PRO A 6 7.75 -10.83 -0.73
CA PRO A 6 9.05 -10.29 -0.33
C PRO A 6 8.95 -8.86 0.20
N HIS A 7 9.74 -8.56 1.22
CA HIS A 7 9.88 -7.25 1.88
C HIS A 7 8.62 -6.68 2.57
N VAL A 8 7.43 -7.26 2.43
CA VAL A 8 6.20 -6.72 3.08
C VAL A 8 6.37 -6.57 4.58
N ARG A 9 6.87 -7.60 5.27
CA ARG A 9 7.09 -7.57 6.71
C ARG A 9 8.10 -6.49 7.08
N ASP A 10 9.27 -6.54 6.45
CA ASP A 10 10.37 -5.63 6.73
C ASP A 10 9.99 -4.16 6.47
N ILE A 11 9.19 -3.90 5.43
CA ILE A 11 8.63 -2.57 5.14
C ILE A 11 7.67 -2.13 6.25
N LEU A 12 6.74 -3.00 6.67
CA LEU A 12 5.79 -2.67 7.73
C LEU A 12 6.49 -2.43 9.07
N GLU A 13 7.51 -3.21 9.40
CA GLU A 13 8.36 -3.01 10.58
C GLU A 13 9.10 -1.68 10.50
N ARG A 14 9.71 -1.39 9.35
CA ARG A 14 10.39 -0.12 9.11
C ARG A 14 9.43 1.07 9.25
N LEU A 15 8.24 1.01 8.64
CA LEU A 15 7.22 2.05 8.74
C LEU A 15 6.69 2.22 10.18
N ALA A 16 6.57 1.15 10.95
CA ALA A 16 6.14 1.22 12.36
C ALA A 16 7.14 1.99 13.23
N HIS A 17 8.42 2.07 12.82
CA HIS A 17 9.45 2.86 13.47
C HIS A 17 9.54 4.31 12.97
N GLU A 18 8.82 4.68 11.91
CA GLU A 18 8.78 6.05 11.39
C GLU A 18 7.72 6.88 12.15
N PRO A 19 8.10 7.89 12.95
CA PRO A 19 7.18 8.61 13.86
C PRO A 19 6.02 9.35 13.16
N HIS A 20 6.11 9.50 11.84
CA HIS A 20 5.13 10.22 11.02
C HIS A 20 4.43 9.31 10.01
N ALA A 21 4.67 8.00 10.08
CA ALA A 21 4.00 7.02 9.24
C ALA A 21 2.91 6.27 10.04
N CYS A 22 1.89 5.84 9.31
CA CYS A 22 0.76 5.14 9.89
C CYS A 22 0.17 4.25 8.80
N SER A 23 0.12 2.95 9.07
CA SER A 23 -0.38 1.96 8.13
C SER A 23 -1.84 1.63 8.42
N LEU A 24 -2.67 1.74 7.39
CA LEU A 24 -4.09 1.37 7.43
C LEU A 24 -4.39 0.39 6.29
N LEU A 25 -5.44 -0.41 6.48
CA LEU A 25 -5.94 -1.29 5.45
C LEU A 25 -6.88 -0.53 4.51
N LEU A 26 -6.78 -0.84 3.23
CA LEU A 26 -7.80 -0.52 2.24
C LEU A 26 -8.13 -1.81 1.49
N THR A 27 -9.24 -2.46 1.82
CA THR A 27 -9.49 -3.81 1.31
C THR A 27 -10.95 -4.10 1.01
N GLY A 28 -11.18 -4.88 -0.05
CA GLY A 28 -12.48 -5.45 -0.38
C GLY A 28 -12.88 -6.64 0.50
N ASN A 29 -12.06 -7.03 1.49
CA ASN A 29 -12.45 -8.01 2.50
C ASN A 29 -13.28 -7.34 3.61
N THR A 30 -14.17 -8.12 4.23
CA THR A 30 -14.78 -7.74 5.52
C THR A 30 -13.70 -7.58 6.58
N ARG A 31 -13.94 -6.77 7.62
CA ARG A 31 -12.97 -6.58 8.71
C ARG A 31 -12.57 -7.90 9.34
N ARG A 32 -13.54 -8.80 9.55
CA ARG A 32 -13.28 -10.14 10.11
C ARG A 32 -12.44 -11.00 9.16
N GLY A 33 -12.71 -10.96 7.87
CA GLY A 33 -11.95 -11.70 6.85
C GLY A 33 -10.52 -11.20 6.70
N ALA A 34 -10.33 -9.88 6.68
CA ALA A 34 -9.01 -9.25 6.66
C ALA A 34 -8.20 -9.61 7.93
N ALA A 35 -8.80 -9.47 9.11
CA ALA A 35 -8.15 -9.80 10.38
C ALA A 35 -7.74 -11.28 10.45
N ALA A 36 -8.58 -12.21 9.98
CA ALA A 36 -8.25 -13.62 9.93
C ALA A 36 -7.02 -13.90 9.04
N LYS A 37 -6.95 -13.27 7.85
CA LYS A 37 -5.79 -13.39 6.95
C LYS A 37 -4.52 -12.81 7.57
N LEU A 38 -4.59 -11.61 8.13
CA LEU A 38 -3.42 -10.95 8.71
C LEU A 38 -2.87 -11.69 9.92
N ARG A 39 -3.74 -12.18 10.81
CA ARG A 39 -3.34 -12.99 11.96
C ARG A 39 -2.65 -14.28 11.54
N HIS A 40 -3.18 -14.96 10.53
CA HIS A 40 -2.58 -16.18 10.00
C HIS A 40 -1.12 -15.96 9.54
N TYR A 41 -0.80 -14.78 9.02
CA TYR A 41 0.56 -14.41 8.60
C TYR A 41 1.33 -13.56 9.62
N GLY A 42 0.78 -13.30 10.81
CA GLY A 42 1.39 -12.47 11.85
C GLY A 42 1.65 -11.02 11.41
N LEU A 43 0.69 -10.40 10.72
CA LEU A 43 0.77 -9.02 10.20
C LEU A 43 -0.30 -8.08 10.79
N ASP A 44 -1.19 -8.56 11.66
CA ASP A 44 -2.31 -7.75 12.15
C ASP A 44 -1.89 -6.60 13.07
N GLY A 45 -0.74 -6.72 13.74
CA GLY A 45 -0.19 -5.66 14.60
C GLY A 45 0.31 -4.41 13.86
N PHE A 46 0.46 -4.45 12.54
CA PHE A 46 0.98 -3.32 11.77
C PHE A 46 -0.09 -2.32 11.32
N PHE A 47 -1.38 -2.68 11.39
CA PHE A 47 -2.46 -1.86 10.85
C PHE A 47 -3.36 -1.33 11.96
N ALA A 48 -3.40 -0.01 12.13
CA ALA A 48 -4.18 0.62 13.20
C ALA A 48 -5.70 0.50 12.98
N ASP A 49 -6.15 0.69 11.73
CA ASP A 49 -7.54 0.48 11.28
C ASP A 49 -7.57 0.41 9.74
N GLY A 50 -8.73 0.60 9.12
CA GLY A 50 -8.84 0.70 7.67
C GLY A 50 -10.26 0.84 7.13
N GLY A 51 -10.35 0.84 5.80
CA GLY A 51 -11.59 0.66 5.06
C GLY A 51 -11.80 -0.82 4.72
N PHE A 52 -13.01 -1.31 4.97
CA PHE A 52 -13.43 -2.70 4.76
C PHE A 52 -14.78 -2.77 4.03
N SER A 53 -15.11 -3.94 3.46
CA SER A 53 -16.38 -4.18 2.76
C SER A 53 -17.54 -4.63 3.66
N ASP A 54 -17.58 -4.19 4.93
CA ASP A 54 -18.58 -4.61 5.91
C ASP A 54 -20.00 -4.04 5.68
N GLY A 55 -20.20 -3.19 4.66
CA GLY A 55 -21.46 -2.51 4.40
C GLY A 55 -21.82 -2.40 2.92
N ALA A 56 -22.95 -1.76 2.63
CA ALA A 56 -23.37 -1.43 1.27
C ALA A 56 -22.57 -0.21 0.78
N GLY A 57 -21.69 -0.42 -0.20
CA GLY A 57 -20.89 0.64 -0.79
C GLY A 57 -19.97 0.10 -1.87
N ASP A 58 -19.58 0.96 -2.80
CA ASP A 58 -18.56 0.61 -3.79
C ASP A 58 -17.16 0.67 -3.19
N ARG A 59 -16.15 0.29 -3.97
CA ARG A 59 -14.73 0.35 -3.56
C ARG A 59 -14.26 1.76 -3.19
N ILE A 60 -14.84 2.80 -3.81
CA ILE A 60 -14.47 4.19 -3.51
C ILE A 60 -15.01 4.59 -2.13
N ALA A 61 -16.19 4.10 -1.73
CA ALA A 61 -16.70 4.28 -0.37
C ALA A 61 -15.76 3.68 0.68
N ILE A 62 -15.17 2.51 0.40
CA ILE A 62 -14.15 1.89 1.26
C ILE A 62 -12.90 2.80 1.36
N ALA A 63 -12.43 3.35 0.23
CA ALA A 63 -11.30 4.27 0.19
C ALA A 63 -11.52 5.54 1.02
N ARG A 64 -12.68 6.18 0.86
CA ARG A 64 -13.06 7.36 1.65
C ARG A 64 -13.14 7.03 3.14
N ALA A 65 -13.65 5.85 3.49
CA ALA A 65 -13.74 5.41 4.87
C ALA A 65 -12.37 5.12 5.51
N ALA A 66 -11.39 4.65 4.73
CA ALA A 66 -10.00 4.50 5.16
C ALA A 66 -9.33 5.87 5.38
N LEU A 67 -9.48 6.80 4.43
CA LEU A 67 -8.92 8.15 4.55
C LEU A 67 -9.49 8.91 5.74
N ALA A 68 -10.81 8.87 5.94
CA ALA A 68 -11.45 9.54 7.08
C ALA A 68 -10.91 9.03 8.44
N ARG A 69 -10.64 7.73 8.56
CA ARG A 69 -10.01 7.14 9.74
C ARG A 69 -8.56 7.59 9.92
N ALA A 70 -7.78 7.61 8.83
CA ALA A 70 -6.42 8.10 8.87
C ALA A 70 -6.37 9.57 9.31
N THR A 71 -7.25 10.43 8.79
CA THR A 71 -7.36 11.83 9.21
C THR A 71 -7.78 11.96 10.68
N ALA A 72 -8.78 11.20 11.13
CA ALA A 72 -9.23 11.22 12.52
C ALA A 72 -8.16 10.76 13.52
N ALA A 73 -7.28 9.84 13.10
CA ALA A 73 -6.13 9.38 13.89
C ALA A 73 -4.92 10.35 13.83
N GLY A 74 -5.01 11.45 13.08
CA GLY A 74 -3.90 12.38 12.86
C GLY A 74 -2.79 11.85 11.93
N CYS A 75 -3.06 10.75 11.23
CA CYS A 75 -2.13 10.08 10.33
C CYS A 75 -2.05 10.74 8.94
N ALA A 76 -3.14 11.35 8.46
CA ALA A 76 -3.20 11.99 7.15
C ALA A 76 -3.57 13.47 7.30
N ARG A 77 -2.65 14.36 6.93
CA ARG A 77 -2.86 15.83 6.96
C ARG A 77 -3.30 16.38 5.61
N ALA A 78 -2.83 15.78 4.52
CA ALA A 78 -3.25 16.10 3.17
C ALA A 78 -3.34 14.83 2.29
N PRO A 79 -4.22 14.79 1.28
CA PRO A 79 -4.30 13.68 0.34
C PRO A 79 -2.96 13.33 -0.32
N GLU A 80 -2.14 14.34 -0.63
CA GLU A 80 -0.87 14.18 -1.35
C GLU A 80 0.23 13.53 -0.49
N GLU A 81 0.04 13.49 0.84
CA GLU A 81 0.87 12.78 1.81
C GLU A 81 0.36 11.36 2.10
N THR A 82 -0.77 10.99 1.49
CA THR A 82 -1.36 9.65 1.61
C THR A 82 -0.93 8.79 0.44
N TYR A 83 -0.53 7.54 0.74
CA TYR A 83 -0.14 6.56 -0.27
C TYR A 83 -1.11 5.39 -0.27
N VAL A 84 -1.58 5.00 -1.46
CA VAL A 84 -2.33 3.75 -1.67
C VAL A 84 -1.45 2.80 -2.46
N VAL A 85 -1.17 1.64 -1.85
CA VAL A 85 -0.35 0.57 -2.45
C VAL A 85 -1.24 -0.60 -2.81
N GLY A 86 -1.16 -1.09 -4.04
CA GLY A 86 -1.97 -2.23 -4.48
C GLY A 86 -1.54 -2.80 -5.84
N ASP A 87 -2.12 -3.93 -6.22
CA ASP A 87 -1.72 -4.72 -7.40
C ASP A 87 -2.81 -4.77 -8.48
N THR A 88 -3.90 -4.02 -8.32
CA THR A 88 -5.01 -3.98 -9.28
C THR A 88 -5.31 -2.56 -9.77
N PRO A 89 -5.91 -2.42 -10.97
CA PRO A 89 -6.49 -1.16 -11.43
C PRO A 89 -7.46 -0.55 -10.44
N HIS A 90 -8.16 -1.37 -9.64
CA HIS A 90 -9.09 -0.89 -8.63
C HIS A 90 -8.38 -0.15 -7.49
N ASP A 91 -7.19 -0.59 -7.08
CA ASP A 91 -6.43 0.08 -6.01
C ASP A 91 -5.96 1.47 -6.47
N ILE A 92 -5.53 1.55 -7.74
CA ILE A 92 -5.14 2.81 -8.37
C ILE A 92 -6.33 3.78 -8.42
N ARG A 93 -7.48 3.33 -8.93
CA ARG A 93 -8.70 4.17 -9.00
C ARG A 93 -9.18 4.61 -7.62
N CYS A 94 -9.11 3.73 -6.61
CA CYS A 94 -9.44 4.07 -5.23
C CYS A 94 -8.54 5.20 -4.69
N GLY A 95 -7.22 5.07 -4.86
CA GLY A 95 -6.28 6.10 -4.42
C GLY A 95 -6.50 7.43 -5.13
N GLN A 96 -6.69 7.41 -6.46
CA GLN A 96 -7.01 8.61 -7.25
C GLN A 96 -8.31 9.28 -6.79
N ALA A 97 -9.35 8.50 -6.49
CA ALA A 97 -10.65 9.02 -6.06
C ALA A 97 -10.61 9.71 -4.68
N ILE A 98 -9.57 9.46 -3.88
CA ILE A 98 -9.33 10.13 -2.60
C ILE A 98 -8.15 11.12 -2.65
N GLY A 99 -7.57 11.36 -3.82
CA GLY A 99 -6.42 12.26 -4.01
C GLY A 99 -5.08 11.72 -3.50
N ALA A 100 -4.99 10.44 -3.18
CA ALA A 100 -3.77 9.79 -2.70
C ALA A 100 -2.78 9.52 -3.84
N ARG A 101 -1.48 9.50 -3.51
CA ARG A 101 -0.44 8.97 -4.41
C ARG A 101 -0.56 7.45 -4.50
N THR A 102 -0.67 6.92 -5.71
CA THR A 102 -0.85 5.49 -5.94
C THR A 102 0.46 4.81 -6.33
N ILE A 103 0.80 3.72 -5.64
CA ILE A 103 1.96 2.89 -5.93
C ILE A 103 1.42 1.52 -6.36
N ALA A 104 1.48 1.27 -7.67
CA ALA A 104 1.03 0.02 -8.24
C ALA A 104 2.17 -1.01 -8.22
N VAL A 105 1.89 -2.22 -7.75
CA VAL A 105 2.88 -3.32 -7.62
C VAL A 105 2.42 -4.51 -8.45
N ALA A 106 3.14 -4.85 -9.52
CA ALA A 106 2.75 -5.90 -10.47
C ALA A 106 3.03 -7.34 -9.96
N THR A 107 2.65 -7.62 -8.71
CA THR A 107 2.76 -8.96 -8.08
C THR A 107 1.48 -9.79 -8.19
N GLY A 108 0.41 -9.19 -8.72
CA GLY A 108 -0.90 -9.81 -8.94
C GLY A 108 -1.05 -10.43 -10.33
N VAL A 109 -2.28 -10.41 -10.85
CA VAL A 109 -2.60 -10.89 -12.21
C VAL A 109 -2.41 -9.83 -13.30
N HIS A 110 -2.22 -8.57 -12.90
CA HIS A 110 -2.09 -7.43 -13.81
C HIS A 110 -0.62 -7.12 -14.09
N SER A 111 -0.28 -6.92 -15.36
CA SER A 111 1.07 -6.55 -15.78
C SER A 111 1.38 -5.09 -15.45
N ILE A 112 2.67 -4.72 -15.52
CA ILE A 112 3.11 -3.32 -15.44
C ILE A 112 2.35 -2.46 -16.46
N ALA A 113 2.13 -2.95 -17.67
CA ALA A 113 1.43 -2.21 -18.72
C ALA A 113 -0.05 -1.97 -18.36
N ASP A 114 -0.74 -3.00 -17.83
CA ASP A 114 -2.13 -2.88 -17.39
C ASP A 114 -2.26 -1.84 -16.27
N LEU A 115 -1.33 -1.87 -15.30
CA LEU A 115 -1.34 -0.94 -14.18
C LEU A 115 -0.94 0.47 -14.61
N ALA A 116 0.05 0.62 -15.49
CA ALA A 116 0.51 1.91 -16.00
C ALA A 116 -0.57 2.63 -16.82
N ALA A 117 -1.47 1.90 -17.49
CA ALA A 117 -2.59 2.48 -18.22
C ALA A 117 -3.54 3.30 -17.33
N GLU A 118 -3.64 2.96 -16.04
CA GLU A 118 -4.41 3.70 -15.03
C GLU A 118 -3.66 4.94 -14.49
N ARG A 119 -2.43 5.19 -14.94
CA ARG A 119 -1.58 6.34 -14.56
C ARG A 119 -1.37 6.48 -13.05
N PRO A 120 -0.82 5.46 -12.37
CA PRO A 120 -0.44 5.58 -10.98
C PRO A 120 0.73 6.56 -10.81
N TRP A 121 0.96 7.03 -9.57
CA TRP A 121 2.11 7.88 -9.27
C TRP A 121 3.44 7.15 -9.46
N ARG A 122 3.47 5.87 -9.09
CA ARG A 122 4.58 4.94 -9.34
C ARG A 122 4.04 3.57 -9.71
N VAL A 123 4.80 2.84 -10.52
CA VAL A 123 4.55 1.43 -10.85
C VAL A 123 5.86 0.66 -10.74
N VAL A 124 5.83 -0.47 -10.03
CA VAL A 124 6.99 -1.33 -9.78
C VAL A 124 6.62 -2.80 -10.00
N SER A 125 7.59 -3.64 -10.40
CA SER A 125 7.35 -5.08 -10.58
C SER A 125 7.21 -5.83 -9.28
N GLU A 126 7.83 -5.33 -8.22
CA GLU A 126 7.82 -5.88 -6.87
C GLU A 126 8.06 -4.77 -5.85
N LEU A 127 7.80 -5.06 -4.58
CA LEU A 127 8.18 -4.16 -3.50
C LEU A 127 9.70 -4.20 -3.32
N PRO A 128 10.40 -3.06 -3.34
CA PRO A 128 11.84 -3.02 -3.10
C PRO A 128 12.15 -3.28 -1.61
N ALA A 129 13.43 -3.31 -1.25
CA ALA A 129 13.85 -3.37 0.14
C ALA A 129 13.29 -2.17 0.96
N PRO A 130 13.19 -2.27 2.30
CA PRO A 130 12.54 -1.25 3.12
C PRO A 130 13.04 0.18 2.92
N ASP A 131 14.37 0.37 2.88
CA ASP A 131 14.96 1.70 2.74
C ASP A 131 14.66 2.31 1.36
N ASP A 132 14.70 1.48 0.34
CA ASP A 132 14.36 1.84 -1.04
C ASP A 132 12.86 2.16 -1.18
N PHE A 133 12.00 1.44 -0.44
CA PHE A 133 10.58 1.74 -0.39
C PHE A 133 10.33 3.12 0.22
N LEU A 134 11.03 3.49 1.30
CA LEU A 134 10.90 4.83 1.86
C LEU A 134 11.50 5.91 0.94
N ALA A 135 12.60 5.62 0.24
CA ALA A 135 13.14 6.52 -0.78
C ALA A 135 12.14 6.76 -1.92
N LEU A 136 11.44 5.68 -2.35
CA LEU A 136 10.35 5.75 -3.32
C LEU A 136 9.23 6.67 -2.83
N LEU A 137 8.80 6.57 -1.57
CA LEU A 137 7.80 7.47 -0.97
C LEU A 137 8.26 8.94 -0.98
N ALA A 138 9.53 9.20 -0.66
CA ALA A 138 10.11 10.54 -0.65
C ALA A 138 10.27 11.17 -2.05
N GLY A 139 9.91 10.44 -3.12
CA GLY A 139 10.06 10.90 -4.50
C GLY A 139 11.51 10.94 -4.98
N ARG A 140 12.43 10.29 -4.27
CA ARG A 140 13.81 10.09 -4.72
C ARG A 140 13.84 8.90 -5.66
N GLU A 141 14.59 9.00 -6.76
CA GLU A 141 14.85 7.81 -7.58
C GLU A 141 15.62 6.80 -6.72
N THR A 142 15.09 5.58 -6.67
CA THR A 142 15.79 4.45 -6.05
C THR A 142 17.04 4.20 -6.88
N VAL A 143 18.22 4.43 -6.29
CA VAL A 143 19.48 4.09 -6.96
C VAL A 143 19.54 2.57 -7.00
N ALA A 144 19.21 1.98 -8.16
CA ALA A 144 19.53 0.59 -8.41
C ALA A 144 21.04 0.44 -8.19
N THR A 145 21.43 -0.25 -7.12
CA THR A 145 22.82 -0.62 -6.91
C THR A 145 23.20 -1.53 -8.07
N GLN A 146 23.87 -0.98 -9.08
CA GLN A 146 24.59 -1.81 -10.05
C GLN A 146 25.61 -2.59 -9.24
N ALA A 147 25.34 -3.88 -9.05
CA ALA A 147 26.39 -4.83 -8.74
C ALA A 147 27.38 -4.81 -9.92
N VAL A 148 28.40 -3.98 -9.79
CA VAL A 148 29.64 -4.12 -10.54
C VAL A 148 30.23 -5.47 -10.13
N ALA A 149 30.02 -6.48 -10.98
CA ALA A 149 30.84 -7.67 -10.96
C ALA A 149 32.21 -7.28 -11.52
N ASP A 150 33.10 -6.87 -10.62
CA ASP A 150 34.54 -6.92 -10.87
C ASP A 150 35.10 -8.18 -10.20
N VAL A 151 35.88 -8.90 -11.01
CA VAL A 151 36.68 -10.15 -10.79
C VAL A 151 36.05 -11.43 -11.34
#